data_AF-A0A934EWW0-F1
#
_entry.id   AF-A0A934EWW0-F1
#
_cell.length_a   1.000
_cell.length_b   1.000
_cell.length_c   1.000
_cell.angle_alpha   90.00
_cell.angle_beta   90.00
_cell.angle_gamma   90.00
#
_symmetry.space_group_name_H-M   'P 1'
#
loop_
_entity.id
_entity.type
_entity.pdbx_description
1 polymer ?
#
loop_
_entity_poly.entity_id
_entity_poly.type
_entity_poly.pdbx_seq_one_letter_code
_entity_poly.pdbx_strand_id
1 'polypeptide(L)'
;FTGKYHGVIALFCSKKFALKVASTMLMTDLTDFTNEVKDAVGEVSNMIAGNVKTKLTAQYGEMNLSIPIVIAGEGLSITAVNNHPVVAETTLSCFSKDPWLMTPFISSGEKFDVGLLLKESSK
;
A
#
# COMPACT_ATOMS: atom_id res chain seq x y z
N PHE A 1 -1.84 -2.11 -10.98
CA PHE A 1 -1.54 -3.07 -12.08
C PHE A 1 -2.57 -2.92 -13.16
N THR A 2 -2.15 -2.99 -14.42
CA THR A 2 -3.03 -3.05 -15.59
C THR A 2 -2.58 -4.17 -16.52
N GLY A 3 -3.53 -4.82 -17.21
CA GLY A 3 -3.29 -5.98 -18.07
C GLY A 3 -4.53 -6.88 -18.17
N LYS A 4 -4.31 -8.17 -18.46
CA LYS A 4 -5.37 -9.20 -18.37
C LYS A 4 -6.01 -9.21 -16.98
N TYR A 5 -5.20 -8.98 -15.96
CA TYR A 5 -5.67 -8.66 -14.61
C TYR A 5 -5.28 -7.24 -14.27
N HIS A 6 -6.17 -6.54 -13.57
CA HIS A 6 -5.92 -5.21 -13.02
C HIS A 6 -6.17 -5.22 -11.52
N GLY A 7 -5.55 -4.29 -10.82
CA GLY A 7 -5.55 -4.35 -9.37
C GLY A 7 -4.74 -3.26 -8.70
N VAL A 8 -4.82 -3.25 -7.37
CA VAL A 8 -4.14 -2.28 -6.51
C VAL A 8 -3.32 -3.06 -5.47
N ILE A 9 -2.10 -2.62 -5.23
CA ILE A 9 -1.36 -2.98 -4.02
C ILE A 9 -1.24 -1.73 -3.17
N ALA A 10 -1.49 -1.89 -1.88
CA ALA A 10 -1.42 -0.79 -0.92
C ALA A 10 -0.66 -1.24 0.33
N LEU A 11 0.18 -0.34 0.83
CA LEU A 11 0.85 -0.46 2.12
C LEU A 11 0.16 0.48 3.10
N PHE A 12 -0.41 -0.07 4.17
CA PHE A 12 -1.08 0.68 5.22
C PHE A 12 -0.22 0.63 6.47
N CYS A 13 0.19 1.79 6.98
CA CYS A 13 1.09 1.85 8.13
C CYS A 13 0.89 3.11 8.96
N SER A 14 1.34 3.07 10.21
CA SER A 14 1.36 4.23 11.10
C SER A 14 2.48 5.21 10.71
N LYS A 15 2.34 6.49 11.12
CA LYS A 15 3.42 7.49 11.03
C LYS A 15 4.72 6.98 11.65
N LYS A 16 4.63 6.28 12.78
CA LYS A 16 5.77 5.71 13.50
C LYS A 16 6.48 4.63 12.69
N PHE A 17 5.74 3.75 12.02
CA PHE A 17 6.34 2.77 11.11
C PHE A 17 7.01 3.45 9.92
N ALA A 18 6.34 4.42 9.29
CA ALA A 18 6.89 5.18 8.17
C ALA A 18 8.23 5.85 8.51
N LEU A 19 8.30 6.53 9.67
CA LEU A 19 9.55 7.13 10.18
C LEU A 19 10.63 6.08 10.35
N LYS A 20 10.31 4.93 10.96
CA LYS A 20 11.28 3.86 11.20
C LYS A 20 11.84 3.26 9.91
N VAL A 21 10.98 3.06 8.91
CA VAL A 21 11.39 2.62 7.57
C VAL A 21 12.35 3.63 6.95
N ALA A 22 11.97 4.90 6.92
CA ALA A 22 12.78 5.97 6.35
C ALA A 22 14.12 6.12 7.07
N SER A 23 14.12 6.10 8.41
CA SER A 23 15.33 6.17 9.22
C SER A 23 16.29 5.02 8.95
N THR A 24 15.75 3.81 8.74
CA THR A 24 16.56 2.64 8.39
C THR A 24 17.15 2.78 6.99
N MET A 25 16.37 3.22 6.01
CA MET A 25 16.82 3.37 4.63
C MET A 25 17.86 4.49 4.46
N LEU A 26 17.70 5.58 5.19
CA LEU A 26 18.56 6.78 5.11
C LEU A 26 19.67 6.79 6.17
N MET A 27 19.74 5.74 7.00
CA MET A 27 20.69 5.61 8.10
C MET A 27 20.75 6.84 9.01
N THR A 28 19.59 7.47 9.23
CA THR A 28 19.46 8.74 9.96
C THR A 28 18.23 8.68 10.87
N ASP A 29 18.33 9.17 12.10
CA ASP A 29 17.17 9.22 12.99
C ASP A 29 16.20 10.33 12.57
N LEU A 30 14.97 9.97 12.23
CA LEU A 30 13.94 10.89 11.74
C LEU A 30 12.79 10.93 12.73
N THR A 31 12.53 12.12 13.28
CA THR A 31 11.47 12.34 14.26
C THR A 31 10.19 12.89 13.64
N ASP A 32 10.32 13.54 12.48
CA ASP A 32 9.24 14.28 11.83
C ASP A 32 8.93 13.74 10.44
N PHE A 33 7.68 13.84 10.04
CA PHE A 33 7.25 13.38 8.72
C PHE A 33 7.65 14.41 7.66
N THR A 34 8.65 14.07 6.86
CA THR A 34 9.19 14.93 5.79
C THR A 34 9.00 14.30 4.40
N ASN A 35 9.42 14.99 3.35
CA ASN A 35 9.37 14.45 1.98
C ASN A 35 10.24 13.20 1.82
N GLU A 36 11.38 13.14 2.52
CA GLU A 36 12.27 11.98 2.53
C GLU A 36 11.58 10.74 3.09
N VAL A 37 10.72 10.92 4.10
CA VAL A 37 9.90 9.83 4.66
C VAL A 37 8.89 9.34 3.63
N LYS A 38 8.22 10.27 2.95
CA LYS A 38 7.26 9.95 1.88
C LYS A 38 7.93 9.17 0.74
N ASP A 39 9.11 9.61 0.31
CA ASP A 39 9.87 8.98 -0.77
C ASP A 39 10.37 7.58 -0.37
N ALA A 40 10.89 7.42 0.85
CA ALA A 40 11.32 6.12 1.36
C ALA A 40 10.16 5.10 1.42
N VAL A 41 8.99 5.52 1.92
CA VAL A 41 7.79 4.65 1.95
C VAL A 41 7.29 4.37 0.53
N GLY A 42 7.38 5.35 -0.38
CA GLY A 42 7.06 5.19 -1.79
C GLY A 42 7.95 4.14 -2.46
N GLU A 43 9.25 4.17 -2.21
CA GLU A 43 10.21 3.21 -2.76
C GLU A 43 9.98 1.80 -2.20
N VAL A 44 9.73 1.66 -0.89
CA VAL A 44 9.35 0.35 -0.32
C VAL A 44 8.07 -0.18 -0.93
N SER A 45 7.07 0.68 -1.11
CA SER A 45 5.80 0.30 -1.76
C SER A 45 6.04 -0.15 -3.21
N ASN A 46 6.91 0.55 -3.93
CA ASN A 46 7.30 0.21 -5.30
C ASN A 46 8.03 -1.14 -5.36
N MET A 47 8.96 -1.41 -4.43
CA MET A 47 9.67 -2.68 -4.32
C MET A 47 8.72 -3.85 -4.01
N ILE A 48 7.77 -3.66 -3.10
CA ILE A 48 6.73 -4.67 -2.81
C ILE A 48 5.91 -4.95 -4.06
N ALA A 49 5.45 -3.89 -4.74
CA ALA A 49 4.64 -4.00 -5.95
C ALA A 49 5.40 -4.68 -7.11
N GLY A 50 6.69 -4.37 -7.26
CA GLY A 50 7.62 -5.02 -8.18
C GLY A 50 7.75 -6.52 -7.94
N ASN A 51 8.00 -6.92 -6.69
CA ASN A 51 8.10 -8.33 -6.32
C ASN A 51 6.78 -9.09 -6.54
N VAL A 52 5.65 -8.49 -6.20
CA VAL A 52 4.34 -9.09 -6.45
C VAL A 52 4.07 -9.20 -7.96
N LYS A 53 4.39 -8.17 -8.76
CA LYS A 53 4.31 -8.26 -10.23
C LYS A 53 5.07 -9.46 -10.75
N THR A 54 6.34 -9.63 -10.36
CA THR A 54 7.20 -10.71 -10.88
C THR A 54 6.59 -12.08 -10.58
N LYS A 55 6.06 -12.27 -9.37
CA LYS A 55 5.38 -13.52 -8.98
C LYS A 55 4.06 -13.74 -9.72
N LEU A 56 3.25 -12.69 -9.88
CA LEU A 56 1.97 -12.80 -10.59
C LEU A 56 2.16 -12.99 -12.10
N THR A 57 3.18 -12.38 -12.70
CA THR A 57 3.46 -12.49 -14.14
C THR A 57 3.76 -13.94 -14.53
N ALA A 58 4.44 -14.68 -13.66
CA ALA A 58 4.72 -16.10 -13.86
C ALA A 58 3.45 -16.97 -13.93
N GLN A 59 2.34 -16.56 -13.29
CA GLN A 59 1.09 -17.33 -13.25
C GLN A 59 0.00 -16.76 -14.16
N TYR A 60 -0.08 -15.44 -14.31
CA TYR A 60 -1.22 -14.73 -14.90
C TYR A 60 -0.88 -13.96 -16.18
N GLY A 61 0.37 -14.03 -16.65
CA GLY A 61 0.86 -13.32 -17.84
C GLY A 61 1.31 -11.89 -17.57
N GLU A 62 1.70 -11.17 -18.61
CA GLU A 62 2.28 -9.82 -18.46
C GLU A 62 1.34 -8.83 -17.74
N MET A 63 1.93 -8.08 -16.82
CA MET A 63 1.26 -7.01 -16.06
C MET A 63 2.10 -5.74 -16.08
N ASN A 64 1.44 -4.59 -16.15
CA ASN A 64 2.09 -3.28 -16.08
C ASN A 64 1.92 -2.66 -14.68
N LEU A 65 3.02 -2.12 -14.16
CA LEU A 65 3.04 -1.34 -12.91
C LEU A 65 2.85 0.14 -13.24
N SER A 66 2.10 0.84 -12.39
CA SER A 66 1.97 2.29 -12.43
C SER A 66 2.88 2.91 -11.37
N ILE A 67 3.11 4.22 -11.46
CA ILE A 67 3.87 4.97 -10.45
C ILE A 67 3.13 4.85 -9.10
N PRO A 68 3.84 4.59 -7.99
CA PRO A 68 3.23 4.53 -6.67
C PRO A 68 2.66 5.89 -6.27
N ILE A 69 1.48 5.88 -5.63
CA ILE A 69 0.87 7.06 -5.02
C ILE A 69 1.02 6.91 -3.51
N VAL A 70 1.67 7.87 -2.86
CA VAL A 70 1.82 7.91 -1.40
C VAL A 70 0.90 8.98 -0.84
N ILE A 71 0.00 8.57 0.05
CA ILE A 71 -0.95 9.44 0.75
C ILE A 71 -0.59 9.39 2.24
N ALA A 72 -0.37 10.56 2.83
CA ALA A 72 -0.03 10.71 4.24
C ALA A 72 -0.80 11.90 4.83
N GLY A 73 -1.18 11.77 6.10
CA GLY A 73 -2.00 12.75 6.81
C GLY A 73 -2.37 12.24 8.20
N GLU A 74 -2.53 13.16 9.13
CA GLU A 74 -3.01 12.85 10.48
C GLU A 74 -4.52 12.64 10.45
N GLY A 75 -5.03 11.71 11.26
CA GLY A 75 -6.46 11.35 11.25
C GLY A 75 -6.91 10.52 10.03
N LEU A 76 -6.00 10.13 9.14
CA LEU A 76 -6.33 9.22 8.05
C LEU A 76 -6.67 7.82 8.59
N SER A 77 -7.95 7.50 8.58
CA SER A 77 -8.41 6.11 8.66
C SER A 77 -8.52 5.55 7.25
N ILE A 78 -8.01 4.35 7.01
CA ILE A 78 -8.19 3.68 5.72
C ILE A 78 -9.08 2.48 5.92
N THR A 79 -10.29 2.57 5.36
CA THR A 79 -11.26 1.49 5.40
C THR A 79 -11.33 0.86 4.01
N ALA A 80 -10.85 -0.37 3.88
CA ALA A 80 -11.15 -1.23 2.73
C ALA A 80 -12.51 -1.88 2.99
N VAL A 81 -13.59 -1.22 2.57
CA VAL A 81 -14.96 -1.68 2.84
C VAL A 81 -15.54 -2.40 1.64
N ASN A 82 -16.01 -3.63 1.89
CA ASN A 82 -16.93 -4.31 1.01
C ASN A 82 -18.35 -3.78 1.34
N ASN A 83 -18.82 -2.82 0.55
CA ASN A 83 -20.23 -2.43 0.42
C ASN A 83 -21.02 -1.88 1.65
N HIS A 84 -20.37 -1.42 2.73
CA HIS A 84 -21.05 -0.67 3.81
C HIS A 84 -20.29 0.59 4.23
N PRO A 85 -20.92 1.78 4.29
CA PRO A 85 -20.23 3.01 4.66
C PRO A 85 -20.09 3.12 6.18
N VAL A 86 -18.86 3.25 6.67
CA VAL A 86 -18.59 3.69 8.04
C VAL A 86 -18.09 5.12 7.97
N VAL A 87 -18.86 6.03 8.57
CA VAL A 87 -18.58 7.47 8.62
C VAL A 87 -17.61 7.72 9.78
N ALA A 88 -16.39 8.14 9.47
CA ALA A 88 -15.49 8.76 10.43
C ALA A 88 -14.74 9.91 9.75
N GLU A 89 -14.58 11.01 10.51
CA GLU A 89 -14.01 12.27 10.05
C GLU A 89 -12.59 12.06 9.49
N THR A 90 -12.46 12.34 8.19
CA THR A 90 -11.23 12.18 7.37
C THR A 90 -10.76 10.74 7.14
N THR A 91 -11.66 9.85 6.70
CA THR A 91 -11.31 8.49 6.26
C THR A 91 -10.98 8.46 4.75
N LEU A 92 -9.74 8.12 4.37
CA LEU A 92 -9.42 7.76 3.00
C LEU A 92 -10.00 6.36 2.71
N SER A 93 -11.19 6.32 2.13
CA SER A 93 -11.90 5.06 1.88
C SER A 93 -11.57 4.53 0.49
N CYS A 94 -11.01 3.31 0.43
CA CYS A 94 -10.76 2.61 -0.82
C CYS A 94 -11.96 1.71 -1.14
N PHE A 95 -12.99 2.28 -1.77
CA PHE A 95 -14.16 1.51 -2.20
C PHE A 95 -13.82 0.66 -3.42
N SER A 96 -14.02 -0.65 -3.28
CA SER A 96 -13.94 -1.59 -4.37
C SER A 96 -15.16 -2.51 -4.35
N LYS A 97 -15.68 -2.83 -5.54
CA LYS A 97 -16.67 -3.91 -5.70
C LYS A 97 -16.03 -5.28 -5.48
N ASP A 98 -14.72 -5.38 -5.67
CA ASP A 98 -13.92 -6.59 -5.55
C ASP A 98 -13.22 -6.63 -4.18
N PRO A 99 -13.15 -7.81 -3.53
CA PRO A 99 -12.60 -7.93 -2.19
C PRO A 99 -11.08 -7.67 -2.15
N TRP A 100 -10.63 -7.08 -1.05
CA TRP A 100 -9.21 -6.94 -0.74
C TRP A 100 -8.69 -8.18 -0.02
N LEU A 101 -7.54 -8.69 -0.45
CA LEU A 101 -6.72 -9.60 0.34
C LEU A 101 -5.79 -8.76 1.23
N MET A 102 -6.08 -8.71 2.53
CA MET A 102 -5.30 -7.97 3.52
C MET A 102 -4.41 -8.92 4.32
N THR A 103 -3.10 -8.68 4.32
CA THR A 103 -2.14 -9.46 5.11
C THR A 103 -1.45 -8.56 6.14
N PRO A 104 -1.61 -8.83 7.45
CA PRO A 104 -0.92 -8.09 8.49
C PRO A 104 0.52 -8.54 8.63
N PHE A 105 1.41 -7.60 8.92
CA PHE A 105 2.82 -7.80 9.21
C PHE A 105 3.22 -7.04 10.46
N ILE A 106 4.26 -7.52 11.12
CA ILE A 106 4.87 -6.87 12.27
C ILE A 106 6.36 -6.76 11.99
N SER A 107 6.91 -5.56 12.11
CA SER A 107 8.36 -5.34 12.06
C SER A 107 8.78 -4.39 13.15
N SER A 108 9.81 -4.79 13.90
CA SER A 108 10.42 -3.97 14.94
C SER A 108 9.42 -3.37 15.94
N GLY A 109 8.38 -4.15 16.28
CA GLY A 109 7.31 -3.78 17.22
C GLY A 109 6.14 -3.01 16.62
N GLU A 110 6.19 -2.62 15.34
CA GLU A 110 5.14 -1.87 14.66
C GLU A 110 4.36 -2.76 13.69
N LYS A 111 3.03 -2.64 13.70
CA LYS A 111 2.15 -3.33 12.76
C LYS A 111 1.95 -2.50 11.49
N PHE A 112 1.95 -3.17 10.35
CA PHE A 112 1.51 -2.62 9.06
C PHE A 112 0.76 -3.68 8.28
N ASP A 113 -0.09 -3.27 7.35
CA ASP A 113 -0.88 -4.20 6.52
C ASP A 113 -0.53 -4.00 5.05
N VAL A 114 -0.40 -5.10 4.31
CA VAL A 114 -0.27 -5.09 2.85
C VAL A 114 -1.58 -5.59 2.26
N GLY A 115 -2.22 -4.74 1.47
CA GLY A 115 -3.44 -5.07 0.74
C GLY A 115 -3.15 -5.38 -0.73
N LEU A 116 -3.77 -6.43 -1.25
CA LEU A 116 -3.83 -6.75 -2.67
C LEU A 116 -5.29 -6.84 -3.11
N LEU A 117 -5.66 -6.04 -4.10
CA LEU A 117 -6.89 -6.17 -4.87
C LEU A 117 -6.48 -6.63 -6.26
N LEU A 118 -7.08 -7.72 -6.74
CA LEU A 118 -6.82 -8.25 -8.07
C LEU A 118 -8.14 -8.69 -8.71
N LYS A 119 -8.37 -8.25 -9.95
CA LYS A 119 -9.55 -8.59 -10.74
C LYS A 119 -9.14 -8.95 -12.16
N GLU A 120 -9.77 -9.96 -12.74
CA GLU A 120 -9.65 -10.24 -14.17
C GLU A 120 -10.41 -9.17 -14.96
N SER A 121 -9.79 -8.65 -16.02
CA SER A 121 -10.44 -7.76 -16.98
C SER A 121 -11.46 -8.59 -17.77
N SER A 122 -12.75 -8.39 -17.48
CA SER A 122 -13.83 -8.90 -18.33
C SER A 122 -13.70 -8.29 -19.73
N LYS A 123 -13.69 -9.14 -20.76
CA LYS A 123 -13.80 -8.71 -22.16
C LYS A 123 -15.07 -7.91 -22.40
#